data_AF-A0A934ZJP2-F1
#
_entry.id   AF-A0A934ZJP2-F1
#
_cell.length_a   1.000
_cell.length_b   1.000
_cell.length_c   1.000
_cell.angle_alpha   90.00
_cell.angle_beta   90.00
_cell.angle_gamma   90.00
#
_symmetry.space_group_name_H-M   'P 1'
#
loop_
_entity.id
_entity.type
_entity.pdbx_description
1 polymer ?
#
loop_
_entity_poly.entity_id
_entity_poly.type
_entity_poly.pdbx_seq_one_letter_code
_entity_poly.pdbx_strand_id
1 'polypeptide(L)'
;MATRRATTPPKPSTPAKKPASPPPARAAKASEPGAARLRELIEEATVDAYDEEEQRMGFYTMLEDNLAVPFETEVLGVAVQVTEVELNDAQDIVAVCQRGRHTQRIAIVDVPLPKPPPEGAEWIAAYRRWRSEQ
;
A
#
# COMPACT_ATOMS: atom_id res chain seq x y z
N MET A 1 22.83 -7.99 85.26
CA MET A 1 23.34 -9.10 84.45
C MET A 1 23.78 -8.54 83.11
N ALA A 2 25.08 -8.58 82.81
CA ALA A 2 25.66 -8.02 81.60
C ALA A 2 26.33 -9.15 80.80
N THR A 3 25.96 -9.30 79.53
CA THR A 3 26.56 -10.24 78.57
C THR A 3 26.88 -9.52 77.25
N ARG A 4 28.16 -9.17 77.17
CA ARG A 4 29.13 -8.98 76.06
C ARG A 4 28.72 -9.13 74.57
N ARG A 5 29.22 -8.12 73.80
CA ARG A 5 29.98 -8.11 72.49
C ARG A 5 29.32 -8.72 71.23
N ALA A 6 29.61 -8.34 69.98
CA ALA A 6 30.75 -7.68 69.30
C ALA A 6 30.27 -6.93 68.01
N THR A 7 30.81 -5.76 67.64
CA THR A 7 31.77 -5.46 66.53
C THR A 7 31.36 -5.85 65.10
N THR A 8 31.31 -4.88 64.16
CA THR A 8 32.02 -4.78 62.84
C THR A 8 31.53 -3.51 62.07
N PRO A 9 32.37 -2.82 61.24
CA PRO A 9 32.15 -1.41 60.85
C PRO A 9 31.75 -1.24 59.34
N PRO A 10 31.87 -0.05 58.69
CA PRO A 10 30.79 0.65 57.97
C PRO A 10 30.85 0.48 56.43
N LYS A 11 29.87 1.02 55.67
CA LYS A 11 30.10 1.59 54.33
C LYS A 11 28.89 2.41 53.80
N PRO A 12 29.12 3.35 52.86
CA PRO A 12 28.23 4.46 52.54
C PRO A 12 27.10 4.05 51.60
N SER A 13 25.95 4.69 51.75
CA SER A 13 24.83 4.58 50.83
C SER A 13 25.09 5.45 49.59
N THR A 14 25.31 4.79 48.46
CA THR A 14 25.28 5.36 47.11
C THR A 14 23.87 5.90 46.78
N PRO A 15 23.72 7.03 46.07
CA PRO A 15 22.41 7.57 45.73
C PRO A 15 21.64 6.66 44.76
N ALA A 16 20.32 6.60 44.97
CA ALA A 16 19.38 5.85 44.16
C ALA A 16 19.44 6.22 42.67
N LYS A 17 19.60 5.20 41.82
CA LYS A 17 19.51 5.31 40.36
C LYS A 17 18.03 5.46 39.97
N LYS A 18 17.68 6.56 39.29
CA LYS A 18 16.35 6.74 38.67
C LYS A 18 16.02 5.54 37.77
N PRO A 19 14.78 5.00 37.79
CA PRO A 19 14.40 3.95 36.86
C PRO A 19 14.45 4.50 35.42
N ALA A 20 15.03 3.70 34.53
CA ALA A 20 15.08 3.98 33.10
C ALA A 20 13.65 3.94 32.50
N SER A 21 13.36 4.90 31.63
CA SER A 21 12.13 4.96 30.84
C SER A 21 11.92 3.67 30.04
N PRO A 22 10.67 3.23 29.83
CA PRO A 22 10.39 2.08 28.97
C PRO A 22 10.86 2.38 27.52
N PRO A 23 11.22 1.35 26.74
CA PRO A 23 11.52 1.54 25.32
C PRO A 23 10.26 2.08 24.62
N PRO A 24 10.40 2.90 23.56
CA PRO A 24 9.24 3.36 22.83
C PRO A 24 8.52 2.12 22.27
N ALA A 25 7.28 1.92 22.72
CA ALA A 25 6.33 1.07 22.03
C ALA A 25 6.36 1.51 20.56
N ARG A 26 6.60 0.57 19.66
CA ARG A 26 6.51 0.77 18.22
C ARG A 26 5.10 1.27 17.95
N ALA A 27 4.92 2.58 17.90
CA ALA A 27 3.64 3.20 17.63
C ALA A 27 3.14 2.56 16.34
N ALA A 28 1.98 1.92 16.43
CA ALA A 28 1.22 1.49 15.27
C ALA A 28 1.32 2.62 14.24
N LYS A 29 1.73 2.33 13.00
CA LYS A 29 1.67 3.32 11.93
C LYS A 29 0.22 3.76 11.84
N ALA A 30 -0.09 4.88 12.48
CA ALA A 30 -1.39 5.50 12.44
C ALA A 30 -1.69 5.75 10.96
N SER A 31 -2.71 5.05 10.49
CA SER A 31 -3.47 5.21 9.27
C SER A 31 -3.13 6.49 8.49
N GLU A 32 -2.22 6.41 7.53
CA GLU A 32 -2.18 7.44 6.49
C GLU A 32 -3.54 7.41 5.78
N PRO A 33 -4.24 8.54 5.60
CA PRO A 33 -5.57 8.57 4.99
C PRO A 33 -5.61 7.84 3.64
N GLY A 34 -4.53 7.95 2.85
CA GLY A 34 -4.37 7.18 1.61
C GLY A 34 -4.30 5.67 1.84
N ALA A 35 -3.55 5.20 2.86
CA ALA A 35 -3.45 3.78 3.16
C ALA A 35 -4.77 3.18 3.66
N ALA A 36 -5.61 3.95 4.35
CA ALA A 36 -6.96 3.54 4.76
C ALA A 36 -7.89 3.47 3.54
N ARG A 37 -7.93 4.53 2.72
CA ARG A 37 -8.73 4.54 1.49
C ARG A 37 -8.37 3.40 0.54
N LEU A 38 -7.08 3.12 0.36
CA LEU A 38 -6.66 1.99 -0.49
C LEU A 38 -7.14 0.64 0.06
N ARG A 39 -7.22 0.45 1.39
CA ARG A 39 -7.77 -0.79 1.96
C ARG A 39 -9.26 -0.92 1.70
N GLU A 40 -10.02 0.17 1.82
CA GLU A 40 -11.46 0.17 1.50
C GLU A 40 -11.70 -0.21 0.04
N LEU A 41 -10.93 0.35 -0.89
CA LEU A 41 -11.03 0.00 -2.32
C LEU A 41 -10.66 -1.46 -2.58
N ILE A 42 -9.62 -1.98 -1.91
CA ILE A 42 -9.25 -3.39 -2.03
C ILE A 42 -10.37 -4.28 -1.48
N GLU A 43 -10.92 -3.97 -0.30
CA GLU A 43 -12.05 -4.70 0.28
C GLU A 43 -13.26 -4.68 -0.66
N GLU A 44 -13.61 -3.51 -1.20
CA GLU A 44 -14.70 -3.34 -2.17
C GLU A 44 -14.50 -4.19 -3.43
N ALA A 45 -13.31 -4.19 -4.01
CA ALA A 45 -13.00 -5.00 -5.20
C ALA A 45 -12.97 -6.51 -4.93
N THR A 46 -12.81 -6.94 -3.67
CA THR A 46 -12.56 -8.37 -3.34
C THR A 46 -13.66 -9.01 -2.49
N VAL A 47 -14.70 -8.27 -2.11
CA VAL A 47 -15.70 -8.69 -1.13
C VAL A 47 -16.40 -10.01 -1.46
N ASP A 48 -16.65 -10.28 -2.74
CA ASP A 48 -17.37 -11.46 -3.22
C ASP A 48 -16.45 -12.50 -3.90
N ALA A 49 -15.13 -12.38 -3.73
CA ALA A 49 -14.15 -13.24 -4.38
C ALA A 49 -13.66 -14.37 -3.45
N TYR A 50 -13.61 -15.60 -3.97
CA TYR A 50 -13.15 -16.81 -3.30
C TYR A 50 -11.68 -17.14 -3.61
N ASP A 51 -11.16 -16.70 -4.76
CA ASP A 51 -9.76 -16.90 -5.16
C ASP A 51 -9.11 -15.66 -5.79
N GLU A 52 -7.82 -15.76 -6.14
CA GLU A 52 -7.07 -14.63 -6.72
C GLU A 52 -7.54 -14.22 -8.12
N GLU A 53 -8.12 -15.15 -8.89
CA GLU A 53 -8.65 -14.86 -10.22
C GLU A 53 -9.91 -14.01 -10.08
N GLU A 54 -10.83 -14.40 -9.20
CA GLU A 54 -12.03 -13.65 -8.88
C GLU A 54 -11.72 -12.28 -8.25
N GLN A 55 -10.72 -12.19 -7.36
CA GLN A 55 -10.28 -10.91 -6.81
C GLN A 55 -9.80 -9.97 -7.92
N ARG A 56 -9.03 -10.50 -8.87
CA ARG A 56 -8.54 -9.72 -10.02
C ARG A 56 -9.68 -9.31 -10.96
N MET A 57 -10.67 -10.18 -11.16
CA MET A 57 -11.88 -9.84 -11.91
C MET A 57 -12.65 -8.69 -11.24
N GLY A 58 -12.76 -8.70 -9.90
CA GLY A 58 -13.37 -7.59 -9.17
C GLY A 58 -12.62 -6.27 -9.37
N PHE A 59 -11.27 -6.28 -9.33
CA PHE A 59 -10.49 -5.09 -9.69
C PHE A 59 -10.68 -4.65 -11.14
N TYR A 60 -10.78 -5.59 -12.08
CA TYR A 60 -11.05 -5.28 -13.48
C TYR A 60 -12.37 -4.53 -13.64
N THR A 61 -13.46 -5.04 -13.04
CA THR A 61 -14.76 -4.36 -13.05
C THR A 61 -14.69 -2.97 -12.44
N MET A 62 -14.04 -2.81 -11.27
CA MET A 62 -13.92 -1.49 -10.64
C MET A 62 -13.13 -0.50 -11.50
N LEU A 63 -12.09 -0.96 -12.21
CA LEU A 63 -11.33 -0.13 -13.15
C LEU A 63 -12.13 0.24 -14.39
N GLU A 64 -12.84 -0.73 -14.98
CA GLU A 64 -13.68 -0.52 -16.17
C GLU A 64 -14.79 0.52 -15.90
N ASP A 65 -15.43 0.44 -14.74
CA ASP A 65 -16.55 1.31 -14.37
C ASP A 65 -16.12 2.73 -13.96
N ASN A 66 -14.95 2.88 -13.33
CA ASN A 66 -14.58 4.12 -12.62
C ASN A 66 -13.39 4.87 -13.23
N LEU A 67 -12.50 4.21 -13.96
CA LEU A 67 -11.32 4.88 -14.51
C LEU A 67 -11.71 5.75 -15.70
N ALA A 68 -11.57 7.06 -15.55
CA ALA A 68 -11.82 7.98 -16.64
C ALA A 68 -10.80 7.77 -17.77
N VAL A 69 -11.29 7.33 -18.92
CA VAL A 69 -10.57 7.24 -20.20
C VAL A 69 -11.30 8.05 -21.28
N PRO A 70 -10.57 8.61 -22.27
CA PRO A 70 -9.13 8.52 -22.44
C PRO A 70 -8.34 9.52 -21.57
N PHE A 71 -7.09 9.17 -21.22
CA PHE A 71 -6.13 10.10 -20.63
C PHE A 71 -4.74 9.94 -21.25
N GLU A 72 -3.97 11.03 -21.27
CA GLU A 72 -2.59 11.02 -21.78
C GLU A 72 -1.59 10.71 -20.66
N THR A 73 -0.59 9.90 -20.97
CA THR A 73 0.55 9.62 -20.08
C THR A 73 1.83 9.41 -20.88
N GLU A 74 2.96 9.31 -20.19
CA GLU A 74 4.27 9.11 -20.80
C GLU A 74 4.84 7.75 -20.38
N VAL A 75 5.08 6.87 -21.36
CA VAL A 75 5.71 5.56 -21.15
C VAL A 75 7.12 5.63 -21.72
N LEU A 76 8.13 5.49 -20.85
CA LEU A 76 9.56 5.52 -21.24
C LEU A 76 9.94 6.74 -22.09
N GLY A 77 9.41 7.93 -21.81
CA GLY A 77 9.69 9.14 -22.60
C GLY A 77 8.75 9.37 -23.78
N VAL A 78 7.76 8.48 -24.01
CA VAL A 78 6.86 8.54 -25.16
C VAL A 78 5.44 8.82 -24.71
N ALA A 79 4.86 9.92 -25.18
CA ALA A 79 3.46 10.26 -24.97
C ALA A 79 2.54 9.23 -25.67
N VAL A 80 1.59 8.69 -24.91
CA VAL A 80 0.58 7.73 -25.34
C VAL A 80 -0.77 8.09 -24.73
N GLN A 81 -1.85 7.69 -25.37
CA GLN A 81 -3.19 7.81 -24.84
C GLN A 81 -3.66 6.45 -24.30
N VAL A 82 -4.00 6.38 -23.02
CA VAL A 82 -4.71 5.23 -22.47
C VAL A 82 -6.18 5.37 -22.87
N THR A 83 -6.72 4.41 -23.61
CA THR A 83 -8.08 4.48 -24.15
C THR A 83 -9.06 3.55 -23.45
N GLU A 84 -8.57 2.47 -22.85
CA GLU A 84 -9.38 1.41 -22.25
C GLU A 84 -8.52 0.54 -21.31
N VAL A 85 -9.18 -0.23 -20.46
CA VAL A 85 -8.59 -1.33 -19.69
C VAL A 85 -9.19 -2.66 -20.16
N GLU A 86 -8.37 -3.69 -20.31
CA GLU A 86 -8.77 -5.01 -20.78
C GLU A 86 -8.14 -6.10 -19.91
N LEU A 87 -8.63 -7.33 -20.02
CA LEU A 87 -7.93 -8.53 -19.59
C LEU A 87 -7.22 -9.17 -20.78
N ASN A 88 -5.94 -9.54 -20.62
CA ASN A 88 -5.22 -10.30 -21.63
C ASN A 88 -5.49 -11.81 -21.50
N ASP A 89 -4.89 -12.62 -22.38
CA ASP A 89 -5.04 -14.08 -22.38
C ASP A 89 -4.53 -14.76 -21.09
N ALA A 90 -3.64 -14.10 -20.34
CA ALA A 90 -3.16 -14.54 -19.04
C ALA A 90 -4.03 -14.02 -17.88
N GLN A 91 -5.16 -13.39 -18.20
CA GLN A 91 -6.07 -12.73 -17.27
C GLN A 91 -5.39 -11.64 -16.43
N ASP A 92 -4.35 -10.98 -16.93
CA ASP A 92 -3.80 -9.78 -16.32
C ASP A 92 -4.55 -8.54 -16.81
N ILE A 93 -4.74 -7.58 -15.91
CA ILE A 93 -5.33 -6.28 -16.25
C ILE A 93 -4.29 -5.44 -16.98
N VAL A 94 -4.60 -5.04 -18.21
CA VAL A 94 -3.74 -4.24 -19.08
C VAL A 94 -4.45 -2.96 -19.51
N ALA A 95 -3.71 -1.86 -19.63
CA ALA A 95 -4.17 -0.65 -20.30
C ALA A 95 -3.88 -0.73 -21.80
N VAL A 96 -4.86 -0.36 -22.60
CA VAL A 96 -4.71 -0.18 -24.04
C VAL A 96 -4.15 1.22 -24.30
N CYS A 97 -2.88 1.28 -24.67
CA CYS A 97 -2.16 2.51 -24.94
C CYS A 97 -2.03 2.72 -26.46
N GLN A 98 -2.52 3.85 -26.96
CA GLN A 98 -2.50 4.20 -28.37
C GLN A 98 -1.54 5.36 -28.65
N ARG A 99 -0.83 5.26 -29.78
CA ARG A 99 -0.03 6.35 -30.34
C ARG A 99 -0.10 6.30 -31.87
N GLY A 100 -0.86 7.23 -32.45
CA GLY A 100 -1.13 7.22 -33.88
C GLY A 100 -1.84 5.94 -34.30
N ARG A 101 -1.20 5.13 -35.16
CA ARG A 101 -1.74 3.82 -35.61
C ARG A 101 -1.26 2.62 -34.77
N HIS A 102 -0.42 2.87 -33.77
CA HIS A 102 0.14 1.81 -32.95
C HIS A 102 -0.68 1.66 -31.67
N THR A 103 -1.04 0.42 -31.35
CA THR A 103 -1.69 0.04 -30.10
C THR A 103 -0.76 -0.91 -29.36
N GLN A 104 -0.57 -0.65 -28.07
CA GLN A 104 0.22 -1.49 -27.17
C GLN A 104 -0.56 -1.74 -25.89
N ARG A 105 -0.53 -2.98 -25.41
CA ARG A 105 -1.06 -3.35 -24.10
C ARG A 105 0.08 -3.28 -23.08
N ILE A 106 -0.15 -2.55 -21.99
CA ILE A 106 0.81 -2.38 -20.90
C ILE A 106 0.12 -2.84 -19.62
N ALA A 107 0.78 -3.64 -18.79
CA ALA A 107 0.21 -4.05 -17.50
C ALA A 107 -0.23 -2.81 -16.72
N ILE A 108 -1.44 -2.81 -16.16
CA ILE A 108 -2.02 -1.62 -15.52
C ILE A 108 -1.14 -1.11 -14.36
N VAL A 109 -0.41 -2.02 -13.71
CA VAL A 109 0.55 -1.69 -12.65
C VAL A 109 1.74 -0.87 -13.14
N ASP A 110 2.08 -0.97 -14.43
CA ASP A 110 3.22 -0.28 -15.05
C ASP A 110 2.82 1.02 -15.75
N VAL A 111 1.52 1.36 -15.80
CA VAL A 111 1.03 2.58 -16.47
C VAL A 111 1.33 3.82 -15.63
N PRO A 112 2.19 4.74 -16.07
CA PRO A 112 2.44 5.97 -15.33
C PRO A 112 1.16 6.82 -15.27
N LEU A 113 0.92 7.51 -14.15
CA LEU A 113 -0.23 8.41 -14.02
C LEU A 113 0.19 9.86 -14.29
N PRO A 114 -0.58 10.62 -15.10
CA PRO A 114 -0.33 12.03 -15.29
C PRO A 114 -0.58 12.82 -13.99
N LYS A 115 -0.19 14.10 -14.00
CA LYS A 115 -0.47 15.05 -12.93
C LYS A 115 -1.27 16.25 -13.48
N PRO A 116 -2.52 16.46 -13.06
CA PRO A 116 -3.28 15.65 -12.09
C PRO A 116 -3.63 14.24 -12.63
N PRO A 117 -3.87 13.25 -11.75
CA PRO A 117 -4.33 11.94 -12.17
C PRO A 117 -5.76 12.02 -12.74
N PRO A 118 -6.16 11.10 -13.63
CA PRO A 118 -7.55 10.99 -14.07
C PRO A 118 -8.44 10.56 -12.91
N GLU A 119 -9.74 10.84 -13.03
CA GLU A 119 -10.75 10.30 -12.12
C GLU A 119 -10.70 8.77 -12.10
N GLY A 120 -10.87 8.16 -10.92
CA GLY A 120 -10.78 6.72 -10.73
C GLY A 120 -9.36 6.14 -10.70
N ALA A 121 -8.31 6.95 -10.81
CA ALA A 121 -6.92 6.48 -10.75
C ALA A 121 -6.55 5.83 -9.40
N GLU A 122 -7.31 6.08 -8.33
CA GLU A 122 -7.16 5.39 -7.05
C GLU A 122 -7.37 3.88 -7.16
N TRP A 123 -8.17 3.40 -8.13
CA TRP A 123 -8.35 1.97 -8.38
C TRP A 123 -7.07 1.32 -8.93
N ILE A 124 -6.29 2.06 -9.73
CA ILE A 124 -4.95 1.61 -10.18
C ILE A 124 -4.01 1.52 -8.98
N ALA A 125 -4.07 2.50 -8.06
CA ALA A 125 -3.26 2.46 -6.84
C ALA A 125 -3.67 1.32 -5.89
N ALA A 126 -4.97 1.03 -5.77
CA ALA A 126 -5.50 -0.08 -4.99
C ALA A 126 -5.03 -1.43 -5.56
N TYR A 127 -5.16 -1.61 -6.87
CA TYR A 127 -4.70 -2.83 -7.54
C TYR A 127 -3.18 -3.04 -7.42
N ARG A 128 -2.37 -1.97 -7.60
CA ARG A 128 -0.91 -2.01 -7.37
C ARG A 128 -0.56 -2.48 -5.96
N ARG A 129 -1.31 -1.99 -4.96
CA ARG A 129 -1.10 -2.37 -3.57
C ARG A 129 -1.46 -3.83 -3.34
N TRP A 130 -2.65 -4.26 -3.76
CA TRP A 130 -3.07 -5.66 -3.65
C TRP A 130 -2.06 -6.61 -4.31
N ARG A 131 -1.59 -6.32 -5.53
CA ARG A 131 -0.55 -7.11 -6.22
C ARG A 131 0.78 -7.21 -5.46
N SER A 132 1.11 -6.24 -4.61
CA SER A 132 2.34 -6.25 -3.79
C SER A 132 2.19 -7.00 -2.47
N GLU A 133 0.95 -7.33 -2.08
CA GLU A 133 0.60 -8.02 -0.83
C GLU A 133 0.33 -9.52 -1.04
N GLN A 134 0.36 -10.01 -2.29
CA GLN A 134 0.32 -11.43 -2.63
C GLN A 134 1.60 -12.19 -2.23
#